data_AF-A0A183IAG9-F1
#
_entry.id   AF-A0A183IAG9-F1
#
_cell.length_a   1.000
_cell.length_b   1.000
_cell.length_c   1.000
_cell.angle_alpha   90.00
_cell.angle_beta   90.00
_cell.angle_gamma   90.00
#
_symmetry.space_group_name_H-M   'P 1'
#
loop_
_entity.id
_entity.type
_entity.pdbx_description
1 polymer ?
#
loop_
_entity_poly.entity_id
_entity_poly.type
_entity_poly.pdbx_seq_one_letter_code
_entity_poly.pdbx_strand_id
1 'polypeptide(L)'
;MLEDSKEHEWPVTIRLEKLISKCLQGGKGIFEEVLLRKDRADSTGNALSVIQRFRFLFYLPQVMKENLEKGEYALVLNDYSRAKSLLSETEVPLFKEGLYILERLGDVLLAVQFFKVILSASFLVVLTDSVSSINKRAFY
;
A
#
# COMPACT_ATOMS: atom_id res chain seq x y z
N MET A 1 -22.82 47.38 -64.99
CA MET A 1 -21.48 46.81 -65.15
C MET A 1 -20.56 47.53 -64.19
N LEU A 2 -20.15 46.86 -63.12
CA LEU A 2 -18.77 46.76 -62.65
C LEU A 2 -18.80 45.75 -61.51
N GLU A 3 -18.36 44.56 -61.88
CA GLU A 3 -18.26 43.37 -61.05
C GLU A 3 -17.35 43.61 -59.84
N ASP A 4 -17.86 43.19 -58.69
CA ASP A 4 -17.15 42.40 -57.67
C ASP A 4 -15.64 42.69 -57.57
N SER A 5 -15.30 43.74 -56.82
CA SER A 5 -13.91 44.00 -56.39
C SER A 5 -13.53 42.93 -55.37
N LYS A 6 -13.16 41.74 -55.86
CA LYS A 6 -12.50 40.70 -55.09
C LYS A 6 -11.17 41.22 -54.57
N GLU A 7 -11.20 41.66 -53.33
CA GLU A 7 -10.16 41.59 -52.30
C GLU A 7 -8.82 41.05 -52.84
N HIS A 8 -7.91 41.95 -53.17
CA HIS A 8 -6.56 41.60 -53.63
C HIS A 8 -5.72 41.17 -52.41
N GLU A 9 -5.96 39.96 -51.91
CA GLU A 9 -5.11 39.37 -50.88
C GLU A 9 -3.71 39.14 -51.46
N TRP A 10 -2.69 39.71 -50.80
CA TRP A 10 -1.32 39.64 -51.29
C TRP A 10 -0.76 38.22 -51.13
N PRO A 11 -0.21 37.59 -52.17
CA PRO A 11 0.27 36.20 -52.10
C PRO A 11 1.39 36.01 -51.06
N VAL A 12 2.12 37.08 -50.75
CA VAL A 12 3.17 37.10 -49.71
C VAL A 12 2.58 37.07 -48.29
N THR A 13 1.48 37.79 -48.02
CA THR A 13 0.85 37.82 -46.71
C THR A 13 0.17 36.49 -46.38
N ILE A 14 -0.51 35.86 -47.36
CA ILE A 14 -1.10 34.52 -47.20
C ILE A 14 -0.01 33.47 -46.92
N ARG A 15 1.14 33.57 -47.60
CA ARG A 15 2.25 32.63 -47.38
C ARG A 15 2.85 32.79 -45.98
N LEU A 16 3.01 34.02 -45.52
CA LEU A 16 3.50 34.33 -44.18
C LEU A 16 2.51 33.84 -43.11
N GLU A 17 1.21 34.09 -43.28
CA GLU A 17 0.16 33.62 -42.37
C GLU A 17 0.15 32.08 -42.27
N LYS A 18 0.27 31.38 -43.40
CA LYS A 18 0.39 29.92 -43.42
C LYS A 18 1.63 29.42 -42.68
N LEU A 19 2.78 30.09 -42.84
CA LEU A 19 4.01 29.77 -42.13
C LEU A 19 3.87 29.99 -40.61
N ILE A 20 3.32 31.13 -40.19
CA ILE A 20 3.07 31.44 -38.78
C ILE A 20 2.09 30.44 -38.18
N SER A 21 0.99 30.14 -38.87
CA SER A 21 -0.01 29.16 -38.41
C SER A 21 0.60 27.76 -38.26
N LYS A 22 1.46 27.35 -39.20
CA LYS A 22 2.18 26.06 -39.13
C LYS A 22 3.17 26.03 -37.97
N CYS A 23 3.91 27.11 -37.75
CA CYS A 23 4.81 27.24 -36.61
C CYS A 23 4.05 27.22 -35.28
N LEU A 24 2.91 27.90 -35.21
CA LEU A 24 2.05 27.93 -34.02
C LEU A 24 1.46 26.54 -33.72
N GLN A 25 0.96 25.83 -34.73
CA GLN A 25 0.46 24.47 -34.58
C GLN A 25 1.58 23.50 -34.15
N GLY A 26 2.76 23.61 -34.77
CA GLY A 26 3.93 22.81 -34.36
C GLY A 26 4.35 23.09 -32.93
N GLY A 27 4.39 24.37 -32.52
CA GLY A 27 4.70 24.77 -31.14
C GLY A 27 3.67 24.26 -30.13
N LYS A 28 2.37 24.34 -30.45
CA LYS A 28 1.29 23.80 -29.61
C LYS A 28 1.41 22.29 -29.45
N GLY A 29 1.66 21.54 -30.54
CA GLY A 29 1.83 20.09 -30.48
C GLY A 29 3.02 19.67 -29.62
N ILE A 30 4.17 20.36 -29.73
CA ILE A 30 5.33 20.09 -28.88
C ILE A 30 5.03 20.41 -27.42
N PHE A 31 4.35 21.52 -27.15
CA PHE A 31 3.99 21.90 -25.78
C PHE A 31 3.06 20.89 -25.12
N GLU A 32 2.01 20.46 -25.84
CA GLU A 32 1.10 19.39 -25.37
C GLU A 32 1.86 18.09 -25.11
N GLU A 33 2.79 17.70 -25.98
CA GLU A 33 3.59 16.50 -25.78
C GLU A 33 4.48 16.60 -24.52
N VAL A 34 5.08 17.76 -24.27
CA VAL A 34 5.88 18.01 -23.06
C VAL A 34 5.00 17.92 -21.81
N LEU A 35 3.81 18.50 -21.82
CA LEU A 35 2.86 18.38 -20.71
C LEU A 35 2.47 16.92 -20.45
N LEU A 36 2.13 16.17 -21.51
CA LEU A 36 1.80 14.74 -21.40
C LEU A 36 2.96 13.89 -20.88
N ARG A 37 4.21 14.26 -21.18
CA ARG A 37 5.40 13.58 -20.65
C ARG A 37 5.64 13.93 -19.19
N LYS A 38 5.44 15.20 -18.80
CA LYS A 38 5.49 15.65 -17.41
C LYS A 38 4.47 14.91 -16.56
N ASP A 39 3.21 14.87 -16.99
CA ASP A 39 2.13 14.20 -16.25
C ASP A 39 2.41 12.71 -16.05
N ARG A 40 2.96 12.04 -17.08
CA ARG A 40 3.39 10.63 -16.97
C ARG A 40 4.55 10.45 -16.00
N ALA A 41 5.55 11.33 -16.03
CA ALA A 41 6.67 11.30 -15.11
C ALA A 41 6.20 11.53 -13.66
N ASP A 42 5.32 12.51 -13.45
CA ASP A 42 4.76 12.85 -12.14
C ASP A 42 3.90 11.70 -11.59
N SER A 43 3.06 11.09 -12.42
CA SER A 43 2.27 9.90 -12.05
C SER A 43 3.16 8.73 -11.66
N THR A 44 4.24 8.49 -12.42
CA THR A 44 5.23 7.43 -12.11
C THR A 44 5.96 7.72 -10.80
N GLY A 45 6.36 8.98 -10.55
CA GLY A 45 6.99 9.41 -9.30
C GLY A 45 6.05 9.27 -8.09
N ASN A 46 4.77 9.57 -8.25
CA ASN A 46 3.77 9.39 -7.21
C ASN A 46 3.54 7.90 -6.89
N ALA A 47 3.36 7.06 -7.92
CA ALA A 47 3.24 5.61 -7.75
C ALA A 47 4.48 5.01 -7.07
N LEU A 48 5.68 5.42 -7.47
CA LEU A 48 6.94 4.97 -6.86
C LEU A 48 7.01 5.34 -5.37
N SER A 49 6.64 6.58 -5.03
CA SER A 49 6.64 7.08 -3.66
C SER A 49 5.70 6.26 -2.76
N VAL A 50 4.52 5.91 -3.28
CA VAL A 50 3.55 5.01 -2.61
C VAL A 50 4.18 3.62 -2.41
N ILE A 51 4.70 2.99 -3.46
CA ILE A 51 5.30 1.65 -3.37
C ILE A 51 6.47 1.61 -2.38
N GLN A 52 7.33 2.64 -2.38
CA GLN A 52 8.46 2.73 -1.45
C GLN A 52 7.99 2.85 0.01
N ARG A 53 6.96 3.66 0.28
CA ARG A 53 6.38 3.81 1.63
C ARG A 53 5.79 2.51 2.16
N PHE A 54 5.15 1.73 1.29
CA PHE A 54 4.51 0.45 1.65
C PHE A 54 5.38 -0.78 1.43
N ARG A 55 6.65 -0.61 1.04
CA ARG A 55 7.55 -1.71 0.69
C ARG A 55 7.67 -2.76 1.81
N PHE A 56 7.66 -2.34 3.07
CA PHE A 56 7.78 -3.23 4.23
C PHE A 56 6.61 -4.23 4.33
N LEU A 57 5.41 -3.90 3.85
CA LEU A 57 4.25 -4.80 3.89
C LEU A 57 4.48 -6.08 3.08
N PHE A 58 5.28 -6.02 2.02
CA PHE A 58 5.62 -7.20 1.21
C PHE A 58 6.58 -8.16 1.93
N TYR A 59 7.42 -7.62 2.83
CA TYR A 59 8.36 -8.42 3.62
C TYR A 59 7.79 -8.86 4.97
N LEU A 60 6.73 -8.19 5.44
CA LEU A 60 6.09 -8.43 6.73
C LEU A 60 5.71 -9.91 6.96
N PRO A 61 5.06 -10.63 6.02
CA PRO A 61 4.64 -12.01 6.27
C PRO A 61 5.82 -12.97 6.50
N GLN A 62 6.91 -12.76 5.76
CA GLN A 62 8.12 -13.57 5.89
C GLN A 62 8.80 -13.30 7.24
N VAL A 63 9.02 -12.03 7.58
CA VAL A 63 9.67 -11.63 8.83
C VAL A 63 8.84 -12.06 10.04
N MET A 64 7.50 -11.91 9.97
CA MET A 64 6.61 -12.37 11.04
C MET A 64 6.67 -13.88 11.23
N LYS A 65 6.74 -14.67 10.15
CA LYS A 65 6.86 -16.12 10.24
C LYS A 65 8.18 -16.53 10.89
N GLU A 66 9.29 -15.94 10.47
CA GLU A 66 10.61 -16.21 11.07
C GLU A 66 10.65 -15.85 12.56
N ASN A 67 10.06 -14.70 12.95
CA ASN A 67 9.99 -14.27 14.35
C ASN A 67 9.01 -15.11 15.17
N LEU A 68 7.95 -15.63 14.55
CA LEU A 68 7.00 -16.56 15.18
C LEU A 68 7.65 -17.91 15.49
N GLU A 69 8.45 -18.45 14.57
CA GLU A 69 9.22 -19.69 14.75
C GLU A 69 10.28 -19.56 15.85
N LYS A 70 10.89 -18.38 15.99
CA LYS A 70 11.85 -18.05 17.06
C LYS A 70 11.19 -17.76 18.41
N GLY A 71 9.86 -17.61 18.46
CA GLY A 71 9.13 -17.26 19.67
C GLY A 71 9.21 -15.78 20.06
N GLU A 72 9.65 -14.90 19.16
CA GLU A 72 9.78 -13.46 19.37
C GLU A 72 8.44 -12.73 19.14
N TYR A 73 7.41 -13.14 19.88
CA TYR A 73 6.03 -12.65 19.69
C TYR A 73 5.88 -11.13 19.90
N ALA A 74 6.72 -10.51 20.74
CA ALA A 74 6.70 -9.07 20.97
C ALA A 74 7.06 -8.26 19.71
N LEU A 75 8.02 -8.75 18.92
CA LEU A 75 8.40 -8.12 17.65
C LEU A 75 7.30 -8.30 16.61
N VAL A 76 6.73 -9.51 16.52
CA VAL A 76 5.58 -9.80 15.63
C VAL A 76 4.40 -8.87 15.94
N LEU A 77 4.09 -8.63 17.22
CA LEU A 77 3.01 -7.73 17.62
C LEU A 77 3.31 -6.26 17.28
N ASN A 78 4.57 -5.83 17.42
CA ASN A 78 5.00 -4.47 17.06
C ASN A 78 4.90 -4.25 15.54
N ASP A 79 5.42 -5.19 14.75
CA ASP A 79 5.37 -5.16 13.29
C ASP A 79 3.92 -5.17 12.79
N TYR A 80 3.06 -5.98 13.41
CA TYR A 80 1.63 -5.98 13.16
C TYR A 80 0.97 -4.63 13.45
N SER A 81 1.24 -4.03 14.61
CA SER A 81 0.71 -2.73 15.01
C SER A 81 1.16 -1.60 14.05
N ARG A 82 2.43 -1.61 13.66
CA ARG A 82 3.00 -0.68 12.68
C ARG A 82 2.33 -0.83 11.31
N ALA A 83 2.13 -2.06 10.85
CA ALA A 83 1.44 -2.35 9.60
C ALA A 83 -0.01 -1.84 9.63
N LYS A 84 -0.73 -2.12 10.71
CA LYS A 84 -2.11 -1.67 10.92
C LYS A 84 -2.23 -0.14 10.90
N SER A 85 -1.33 0.56 11.59
CA SER A 85 -1.30 2.03 11.61
C SER A 85 -1.10 2.61 10.21
N LEU A 86 -0.13 2.10 9.45
CA LEU A 86 0.19 2.59 8.11
C LEU A 86 -0.94 2.32 7.10
N LEU A 87 -1.63 1.19 7.24
CA LEU A 87 -2.76 0.83 6.39
C LEU A 87 -4.05 1.58 6.78
N SER A 88 -4.24 1.93 8.06
CA SER A 88 -5.43 2.66 8.54
C SER A 88 -5.51 4.10 8.02
N GLU A 89 -4.37 4.71 7.69
CA GLU A 89 -4.30 6.08 7.13
C GLU A 89 -4.54 6.13 5.62
N THR A 90 -4.71 4.99 4.95
CA THR A 90 -4.66 4.93 3.48
C THR A 90 -6.04 4.74 2.83
N GLU A 91 -6.41 5.62 1.89
CA GLU A 91 -7.69 5.55 1.16
C GLU A 91 -7.68 4.61 -0.05
N VAL A 92 -6.51 4.10 -0.45
CA VAL A 92 -6.35 3.27 -1.66
C VAL A 92 -7.06 1.91 -1.47
N PRO A 93 -7.95 1.50 -2.39
CA PRO A 93 -8.74 0.26 -2.28
C PRO A 93 -7.88 -1.00 -2.11
N LEU A 94 -6.76 -1.08 -2.84
CA LEU A 94 -5.83 -2.23 -2.79
C LEU A 94 -5.26 -2.46 -1.39
N PHE A 95 -4.98 -1.38 -0.65
CA PHE A 95 -4.45 -1.48 0.70
C PHE A 95 -5.51 -1.90 1.74
N LYS A 96 -6.80 -1.65 1.47
CA LYS A 96 -7.90 -2.15 2.32
C LYS A 96 -8.01 -3.67 2.28
N GLU A 97 -7.80 -4.27 1.11
CA GLU A 97 -7.75 -5.73 0.97
C GLU A 97 -6.54 -6.34 1.71
N GLY A 98 -5.38 -5.68 1.63
CA GLY A 98 -4.20 -6.06 2.40
C GLY A 98 -4.43 -5.98 3.93
N LEU A 99 -5.15 -4.95 4.40
CA LEU A 99 -5.52 -4.80 5.80
C LEU A 99 -6.44 -5.94 6.27
N TYR A 100 -7.43 -6.35 5.46
CA TYR A 100 -8.30 -7.48 5.79
C TYR A 100 -7.53 -8.80 5.97
N ILE A 101 -6.54 -9.07 5.11
CA ILE A 101 -5.67 -10.24 5.24
C ILE A 101 -4.83 -10.14 6.52
N LEU A 102 -4.30 -8.96 6.82
CA LEU A 102 -3.54 -8.72 8.05
C LEU A 102 -4.41 -8.95 9.30
N GLU A 103 -5.63 -8.42 9.33
CA GLU A 103 -6.57 -8.60 10.45
C GLU A 103 -6.85 -10.07 10.74
N ARG A 104 -7.10 -10.88 9.69
CA ARG A 104 -7.26 -12.32 9.85
C ARG A 104 -6.02 -13.02 10.41
N LEU A 105 -4.81 -12.61 10.02
CA LEU A 105 -3.57 -13.15 10.59
C LEU A 105 -3.41 -12.73 12.06
N GLY A 106 -3.78 -11.50 12.40
CA GLY A 106 -3.80 -10.99 13.78
C GLY A 106 -4.73 -11.80 14.68
N ASP A 107 -5.94 -12.10 14.21
CA ASP A 107 -6.92 -12.90 14.95
C ASP A 107 -6.41 -14.33 15.23
N VAL A 108 -5.72 -14.94 14.27
CA VAL A 108 -5.06 -16.25 14.46
C VAL A 108 -3.94 -16.14 15.49
N LEU A 109 -3.15 -15.08 15.47
CA LEU A 109 -2.09 -14.85 16.46
C LEU A 109 -2.67 -14.71 17.88
N LEU A 110 -3.78 -13.95 18.00
CA LEU A 110 -4.51 -13.81 19.25
C LEU A 110 -5.02 -15.17 19.73
N ALA A 111 -5.64 -15.96 18.84
CA ALA A 111 -6.13 -17.29 19.17
C ALA A 111 -5.02 -18.24 19.63
N VAL A 112 -3.83 -18.19 19.02
CA VAL A 112 -2.66 -18.96 19.47
C VAL A 112 -2.18 -18.51 20.85
N GLN A 113 -2.16 -17.20 21.14
CA GLN A 113 -1.84 -16.67 22.47
C GLN A 113 -2.86 -17.12 23.52
N PHE A 114 -4.16 -17.02 23.21
CA PHE A 114 -5.23 -17.51 24.08
C PHE A 114 -5.10 -19.01 24.34
N PHE A 115 -4.84 -19.82 23.30
CA PHE A 115 -4.66 -21.26 23.45
C PHE A 115 -3.44 -21.60 24.32
N LYS A 116 -2.34 -20.86 24.19
CA LYS A 116 -1.14 -21.03 25.03
C LYS A 116 -1.39 -20.69 26.50
N VAL A 117 -2.15 -19.61 26.77
CA VAL A 117 -2.57 -19.23 28.13
C VAL A 117 -3.51 -20.26 28.73
N ILE A 118 -4.44 -20.80 27.93
CA ILE A 118 -5.36 -21.85 28.39
C ILE A 118 -4.59 -23.14 28.72
N LEU A 119 -3.62 -23.53 27.88
CA LEU A 119 -2.75 -24.69 28.14
C LEU A 119 -1.91 -24.52 29.41
N SER A 120 -1.33 -23.33 29.64
CA SER A 120 -0.53 -23.08 30.85
C SER A 120 -1.38 -23.05 32.12
N ALA A 121 -2.58 -22.46 32.05
CA ALA A 121 -3.54 -22.46 33.15
C ALA A 121 -4.04 -23.88 33.46
N SER A 122 -4.34 -24.67 32.43
CA SER A 122 -4.78 -26.07 32.59
C SER A 122 -3.67 -26.95 33.18
N PHE A 123 -2.42 -26.75 32.77
CA PHE A 123 -1.27 -27.46 33.33
C PHE A 123 -1.05 -27.15 34.82
N LEU A 124 -1.26 -25.89 35.23
CA LEU A 124 -1.20 -25.49 36.65
C LEU A 124 -2.32 -26.14 37.48
N VAL A 125 -3.55 -26.20 36.96
CA VAL A 125 -4.67 -26.88 37.64
C VAL A 125 -4.39 -28.37 37.82
N VAL A 126 -3.90 -29.05 36.78
CA VAL A 126 -3.53 -30.46 36.84
C VAL A 126 -2.41 -30.71 37.85
N LEU A 127 -1.42 -29.82 37.95
CA LEU A 127 -0.39 -29.91 38.99
C LEU A 127 -0.96 -29.74 40.40
N THR A 128 -1.88 -28.79 40.61
CA THR A 128 -2.51 -28.60 41.93
C THR A 128 -3.36 -29.80 42.34
N ASP A 129 -4.06 -30.43 41.40
CA ASP A 129 -4.87 -31.63 41.66
C ASP A 129 -3.97 -32.85 41.93
N SER A 130 -2.85 -32.98 41.22
CA SER A 130 -1.87 -34.04 41.46
C SER A 130 -1.19 -33.90 42.83
N VAL A 131 -0.77 -32.70 43.20
CA VAL A 131 -0.15 -32.41 44.52
C VAL A 131 -1.15 -32.62 45.67
N SER A 132 -2.41 -32.21 45.49
CA SER A 132 -3.49 -32.44 46.46
C SER A 132 -3.80 -33.93 46.65
N SER A 133 -3.78 -34.72 45.57
CA SER A 133 -3.99 -36.17 45.60
C SER A 133 -2.84 -36.93 46.28
N ILE A 134 -1.60 -36.47 46.11
CA ILE A 134 -0.43 -37.03 46.80
C ILE A 134 -0.48 -36.72 48.30
N ASN A 135 -0.84 -35.50 48.69
CA ASN A 135 -0.93 -35.11 50.10
C ASN A 135 -2.02 -35.89 50.86
N LYS A 136 -3.15 -36.19 50.19
CA LYS A 136 -4.21 -37.04 50.76
C LYS A 136 -3.79 -38.51 50.97
N ARG A 137 -2.78 -39.01 50.26
CA ARG A 137 -2.24 -40.37 50.46
C ARG A 137 -1.15 -40.45 51.53
N ALA A 138 -0.56 -39.34 51.94
CA ALA A 138 0.47 -39.30 52.97
C ALA A 138 -0.09 -39.21 54.41
N PHE A 139 -1.41 -38.99 54.56
CA PHE A 139 -2.10 -38.82 55.85
C PHE A 139 -3.03 -39.98 56.24
N TYR A 140 -2.89 -41.15 55.61
CA TYR A 140 -3.53 -42.41 56.01
C TYR A 140 -2.49 -43.49 56.25
#